data_AF-G1UYY5-F1
#
_entry.id   AF-G1UYY5-F1
#
_cell.length_a   1.000
_cell.length_b   1.000
_cell.length_c   1.000
_cell.angle_alpha   90.00
_cell.angle_beta   90.00
_cell.angle_gamma   90.00
#
_symmetry.space_group_name_H-M   'P 1'
#
loop_
_entity.id
_entity.type
_entity.pdbx_description
1 polymer ?
#
loop_
_entity_poly.entity_id
_entity_poly.type
_entity_poly.pdbx_seq_one_letter_code
_entity_poly.pdbx_strand_id
1 'polypeptide(L)'
;MSNEPDKIIYSMIRVSKRHGQREVLKDISLSYFYGAKIGVLGLNGSGKSSLLKILAGVDQSFEGKTVLAPGYTIGYLEQEPLVNEMRTVREVVEEGAQELVNLVKEFEEINAKFAEPMEPEEMDKLIERQGQVQELMDAKGAWDLDSKLEMAMDALRCPPGDTPVSVISGGEKRRVALCRLLLQNPDILLLDEPTNHLDAESVAWLERYLQNFPGTVIAVTHDRYFLDNVAGWILELDRGRGIPWKGNYSSWLEQKEKASLRKTRPRTSAARPSAVSWNGSACPPRGVMPRARRVSTPMRPC
;
A
#
# COMPACT_ATOMS: atom_id res chain seq x y z
N MET A 1 -2.34 -8.43 -22.15
CA MET A 1 -1.16 -9.00 -21.44
C MET A 1 -1.69 -9.99 -20.41
N SER A 2 -1.26 -11.24 -20.42
CA SER A 2 -1.63 -12.21 -19.39
C SER A 2 -1.04 -11.77 -18.06
N ASN A 3 -1.89 -11.42 -17.10
CA ASN A 3 -1.46 -11.09 -15.73
C ASN A 3 -1.09 -12.40 -15.02
N GLU A 4 0.20 -12.74 -15.05
CA GLU A 4 0.75 -13.84 -14.28
C GLU A 4 0.67 -13.51 -12.78
N PRO A 5 0.22 -14.45 -11.94
CA PRO A 5 0.34 -14.29 -10.49
C PRO A 5 1.82 -14.07 -10.13
N ASP A 6 2.08 -13.17 -9.19
CA ASP A 6 3.42 -12.80 -8.72
C ASP A 6 4.30 -11.99 -9.70
N LYS A 7 3.72 -11.39 -10.75
CA LYS A 7 4.44 -10.41 -11.56
C LYS A 7 4.79 -9.17 -10.73
N ILE A 8 6.08 -8.83 -10.64
CA ILE A 8 6.56 -7.62 -9.97
C ILE A 8 6.22 -6.41 -10.84
N ILE A 9 5.45 -5.47 -10.30
CA ILE A 9 5.04 -4.25 -10.99
C ILE A 9 5.71 -2.98 -10.43
N TYR A 10 6.19 -3.04 -9.19
CA TYR A 10 6.93 -1.94 -8.58
C TYR A 10 8.07 -2.48 -7.73
N SER A 11 9.22 -1.83 -7.74
CA SER A 11 10.36 -2.18 -6.89
C SER A 11 11.00 -0.95 -6.26
N MET A 12 11.35 -1.08 -4.99
CA MET A 12 12.17 -0.14 -4.22
C MET A 12 13.52 -0.81 -3.93
N ILE A 13 14.61 -0.12 -4.21
CA ILE A 13 15.98 -0.63 -4.04
C ILE A 13 16.72 0.33 -3.12
N ARG A 14 16.98 -0.13 -1.89
CA ARG A 14 17.71 0.60 -0.84
C ARG A 14 17.21 2.01 -0.58
N VAL A 15 15.89 2.20 -0.61
CA VAL A 15 15.29 3.52 -0.48
C VAL A 15 15.44 4.04 0.95
N SER A 16 16.07 5.19 1.09
CA SER A 16 16.25 5.88 2.38
C SER A 16 15.81 7.33 2.27
N LYS A 17 15.13 7.83 3.29
CA LYS A 17 14.60 9.21 3.34
C LYS A 17 14.91 9.83 4.68
N ARG A 18 15.36 11.09 4.64
CA ARG A 18 15.62 11.92 5.81
C ARG A 18 14.77 13.19 5.76
N HIS A 19 14.18 13.55 6.89
CA HIS A 19 13.52 14.85 7.11
C HIS A 19 14.36 15.63 8.12
N GLY A 20 15.08 16.65 7.65
CA GLY A 20 16.09 17.33 8.44
C GLY A 20 17.16 16.33 8.92
N GLN A 21 17.39 16.27 10.23
CA GLN A 21 18.36 15.33 10.81
C GLN A 21 17.80 13.91 11.01
N ARG A 22 16.47 13.73 11.03
CA ARG A 22 15.81 12.45 11.34
C ARG A 22 15.70 11.58 10.09
N GLU A 23 16.25 10.38 10.16
CA GLU A 23 16.03 9.32 9.17
C GLU A 23 14.64 8.72 9.38
N VAL A 24 13.75 8.89 8.41
CA VAL A 24 12.36 8.40 8.47
C VAL A 24 12.18 7.06 7.75
N LEU A 25 12.95 6.82 6.68
CA LEU A 25 13.02 5.53 5.99
C LEU A 25 14.51 5.16 5.83
N LYS A 26 14.83 3.89 6.01
CA LYS A 26 16.19 3.35 6.04
C LYS A 26 16.26 2.04 5.27
N ASP A 27 16.98 2.06 4.15
CA ASP A 27 17.33 0.90 3.34
C ASP A 27 16.12 0.01 2.97
N ILE A 28 15.01 0.65 2.56
CA ILE A 28 13.80 -0.05 2.14
C ILE A 28 14.06 -0.73 0.79
N SER A 29 14.09 -2.06 0.81
CA SER A 29 14.19 -2.89 -0.40
C SER A 29 12.99 -3.82 -0.47
N LEU A 30 12.00 -3.49 -1.29
CA LEU A 30 10.72 -4.18 -1.39
C LEU A 30 10.27 -4.29 -2.85
N SER A 31 9.63 -5.40 -3.20
CA SER A 31 8.99 -5.61 -4.50
C SER A 31 7.49 -5.82 -4.29
N TYR A 32 6.69 -5.21 -5.15
CA TYR A 32 5.24 -5.25 -5.10
C TYR A 32 4.72 -6.04 -6.30
N PHE A 33 3.88 -7.03 -6.01
CA PHE A 33 3.26 -7.89 -7.01
C PHE A 33 1.92 -7.32 -7.48
N TYR A 34 1.55 -7.60 -8.72
CA TYR A 34 0.22 -7.28 -9.24
C TYR A 34 -0.88 -7.98 -8.46
N GLY A 35 -1.96 -7.26 -8.14
CA GLY A 35 -3.11 -7.77 -7.39
C GLY A 35 -2.90 -7.85 -5.87
N ALA A 36 -1.70 -7.53 -5.36
CA ALA A 36 -1.43 -7.59 -3.92
C ALA A 36 -2.23 -6.53 -3.15
N LYS A 37 -2.81 -6.91 -2.01
CA LYS A 37 -3.50 -6.00 -1.08
C LYS A 37 -2.67 -5.83 0.17
N ILE A 38 -2.11 -4.64 0.35
CA ILE A 38 -1.07 -4.35 1.34
C ILE A 38 -1.57 -3.27 2.30
N GLY A 39 -1.65 -3.62 3.58
CA GLY A 39 -1.88 -2.68 4.66
C GLY A 39 -0.55 -2.16 5.22
N VAL A 40 -0.36 -0.85 5.26
CA VAL A 40 0.85 -0.24 5.83
C VAL A 40 0.59 0.22 7.26
N LEU A 41 1.33 -0.35 8.21
CA LEU A 41 1.23 -0.07 9.64
C LEU A 41 2.50 0.59 10.17
N GLY A 42 2.37 1.31 11.28
CA GLY A 42 3.50 1.93 11.95
C GLY A 42 3.09 3.07 12.86
N LEU A 43 3.96 3.42 13.81
CA LEU A 43 3.74 4.54 14.73
C LEU A 43 3.66 5.88 13.96
N ASN A 44 3.11 6.91 14.60
CA ASN A 44 3.14 8.26 14.02
C ASN A 44 4.58 8.73 13.83
N GLY A 45 4.89 9.24 12.63
CA GLY A 45 6.25 9.60 12.24
C GLY A 45 7.16 8.40 11.90
N SER A 46 6.61 7.21 11.66
CA SER A 46 7.35 6.05 11.13
C SER A 46 7.67 6.14 9.63
N GLY A 47 7.13 7.15 8.93
CA GLY A 47 7.38 7.36 7.51
C GLY A 47 6.30 6.82 6.57
N LYS A 48 5.12 6.41 7.06
CA LYS A 48 4.01 5.89 6.22
C LYS A 48 3.65 6.80 5.05
N SER A 49 3.31 8.06 5.32
CA SER A 49 2.99 9.02 4.26
C SER A 49 4.18 9.35 3.36
N SER A 50 5.42 9.34 3.89
CA SER A 50 6.64 9.49 3.07
C SER A 50 6.82 8.32 2.11
N LEU A 51 6.57 7.09 2.56
CA LEU A 51 6.61 5.89 1.72
C LEU A 51 5.61 6.03 0.56
N LEU A 52 4.37 6.40 0.85
CA LEU A 52 3.33 6.58 -0.19
C LEU A 52 3.69 7.69 -1.19
N LYS A 53 4.22 8.83 -0.71
CA LYS A 53 4.65 9.93 -1.61
C LYS A 53 5.80 9.52 -2.52
N ILE A 54 6.74 8.71 -2.04
CA ILE A 54 7.82 8.14 -2.86
C ILE A 54 7.25 7.15 -3.89
N LEU A 55 6.34 6.27 -3.47
CA LEU A 55 5.68 5.31 -4.36
C LEU A 55 4.90 6.03 -5.48
N ALA A 56 4.19 7.09 -5.14
CA ALA A 56 3.43 7.93 -6.06
C ALA A 56 4.30 8.78 -7.01
N GLY A 57 5.62 8.85 -6.76
CA GLY A 57 6.53 9.72 -7.52
C GLY A 57 6.42 11.22 -7.17
N VAL A 58 5.63 11.56 -6.15
CA VAL A 58 5.44 12.95 -5.66
C VAL A 58 6.68 13.44 -4.93
N ASP A 59 7.32 12.57 -4.14
CA ASP A 59 8.57 12.89 -3.44
C ASP A 59 9.75 12.13 -4.05
N GLN A 60 10.60 12.85 -4.77
CA GLN A 60 11.81 12.30 -5.42
C GLN A 60 13.08 12.52 -4.60
N SER A 61 12.99 13.20 -3.46
CA SER A 61 14.13 13.55 -2.62
C SER A 61 14.49 12.40 -1.67
N PHE A 62 14.94 11.27 -2.20
CA PHE A 62 15.37 10.10 -1.42
C PHE A 62 16.66 9.49 -1.98
N GLU A 63 17.35 8.70 -1.17
CA GLU A 63 18.48 7.88 -1.61
C GLU A 63 17.97 6.51 -2.08
N GLY A 64 18.63 5.89 -3.06
CA GLY A 64 18.22 4.60 -3.63
C GLY A 64 17.50 4.76 -4.97
N LYS A 65 16.69 3.77 -5.34
CA LYS A 65 15.97 3.77 -6.64
C LYS A 65 14.58 3.16 -6.50
N THR A 66 13.60 3.74 -7.19
CA THR A 66 12.31 3.11 -7.45
C THR A 66 12.18 2.77 -8.93
N VAL A 67 11.47 1.68 -9.23
CA VAL A 67 11.23 1.19 -10.59
C VAL A 67 9.78 0.77 -10.71
N LEU A 68 9.02 1.46 -11.55
CA LEU A 68 7.69 1.06 -12.01
C LEU A 68 7.85 0.26 -13.31
N ALA A 69 7.18 -0.88 -13.41
CA ALA A 69 7.18 -1.67 -14.63
C ALA A 69 6.50 -0.90 -15.78
N PRO A 70 7.00 -0.96 -17.02
CA PRO A 70 6.41 -0.25 -18.15
C PRO A 70 4.94 -0.64 -18.38
N GLY A 71 4.11 0.36 -18.69
CA GLY A 71 2.69 0.18 -19.00
C GLY A 71 1.77 0.09 -17.78
N TYR A 72 2.30 0.16 -16.55
CA TYR A 72 1.50 0.22 -15.33
C TYR A 72 1.28 1.66 -14.87
N THR A 73 0.11 1.92 -14.30
CA THR A 73 -0.32 3.23 -13.81
C THR A 73 -0.43 3.27 -12.29
N ILE A 74 -0.22 4.44 -11.70
CA ILE A 74 -0.33 4.66 -10.25
C ILE A 74 -1.36 5.74 -9.99
N GLY A 75 -2.36 5.41 -9.17
CA GLY A 75 -3.29 6.37 -8.60
C GLY A 75 -2.93 6.67 -7.14
N TYR A 76 -2.89 7.95 -6.79
CA TYR A 76 -2.57 8.40 -5.44
C TYR A 76 -3.64 9.37 -4.94
N LEU A 77 -4.20 9.07 -3.76
CA LEU A 77 -5.10 10.00 -3.06
C LEU A 77 -4.27 10.96 -2.21
N GLU A 78 -4.29 12.23 -2.60
CA GLU A 78 -3.61 13.31 -1.87
C GLU A 78 -4.27 13.57 -0.51
N GLN A 79 -3.49 14.10 0.44
CA GLN A 79 -3.99 14.44 1.78
C GLN A 79 -4.99 15.60 1.76
N GLU A 80 -4.71 16.61 0.93
CA GLU A 80 -5.55 17.79 0.70
C GLU A 80 -5.87 17.89 -0.79
N PRO A 81 -6.86 17.13 -1.29
CA PRO A 81 -7.17 17.12 -2.71
C PRO A 81 -8.03 18.34 -3.12
N LEU A 82 -7.99 18.68 -4.41
CA LEU A 82 -8.87 19.67 -5.05
C LEU A 82 -8.72 21.09 -4.48
N VAL A 83 -7.49 21.49 -4.18
CA VAL A 83 -7.16 22.86 -3.73
C VAL A 83 -7.39 23.83 -4.89
N ASN A 84 -8.14 24.91 -4.65
CA ASN A 84 -8.52 25.91 -5.65
C ASN A 84 -9.30 25.36 -6.87
N GLU A 85 -9.94 24.20 -6.72
CA GLU A 85 -10.80 23.65 -7.77
C GLU A 85 -12.10 24.46 -7.86
N MET A 86 -12.42 24.91 -9.08
CA MET A 86 -13.56 25.78 -9.37
C MET A 86 -14.65 25.06 -10.16
N ARG A 87 -14.34 23.88 -10.72
CA ARG A 87 -15.31 23.01 -11.38
C ARG A 87 -16.35 22.48 -10.40
N THR A 88 -17.43 21.97 -10.95
CA THR A 88 -18.48 21.24 -10.23
C THR A 88 -18.00 19.85 -9.81
N VAL A 89 -18.68 19.25 -8.84
CA VAL A 89 -18.38 17.89 -8.39
C VAL A 89 -18.45 16.91 -9.57
N ARG A 90 -19.46 17.04 -10.43
CA ARG A 90 -19.65 16.16 -11.59
C ARG A 90 -18.45 16.20 -12.54
N GLU A 91 -18.01 17.40 -12.93
CA GLU A 91 -16.88 17.59 -13.84
C GLU A 91 -15.57 16.99 -13.27
N VAL A 92 -15.37 17.04 -11.95
CA VAL A 92 -14.19 16.43 -11.31
C VAL A 92 -14.29 14.91 -11.30
N VAL A 93 -15.48 14.36 -11.05
CA VAL A 93 -15.69 12.90 -11.06
C VAL A 93 -15.56 12.33 -12.48
N GLU A 94 -16.05 13.05 -13.49
CA GLU A 94 -15.94 12.71 -14.91
C GLU A 94 -14.48 12.63 -15.40
N GLU A 95 -13.58 13.43 -14.84
CA GLU A 95 -12.14 13.34 -15.10
C GLU A 95 -11.59 11.93 -14.79
N GLY A 96 -12.25 11.20 -13.88
CA GLY A 96 -11.90 9.81 -13.57
C GLY A 96 -12.18 8.84 -14.72
N ALA A 97 -13.12 9.18 -15.61
CA ALA A 97 -13.50 8.39 -16.77
C ALA A 97 -13.34 9.20 -18.08
N GLN A 98 -12.34 10.09 -18.13
CA GLN A 98 -12.21 11.08 -19.20
C GLN A 98 -12.20 10.47 -20.62
N GLU A 99 -11.62 9.27 -20.77
CA GLU A 99 -11.65 8.56 -22.05
C GLU A 99 -13.07 8.23 -22.52
N LEU A 100 -13.95 7.79 -21.61
CA LEU A 100 -15.35 7.52 -21.89
C LEU A 100 -16.13 8.80 -22.11
N VAL A 101 -15.90 9.83 -21.29
CA VAL A 101 -16.50 11.16 -21.44
C VAL A 101 -16.19 11.75 -22.82
N ASN A 102 -14.94 11.63 -23.27
CA ASN A 102 -14.54 12.12 -24.59
C ASN A 102 -15.24 11.37 -25.72
N LEU A 103 -15.44 10.05 -25.59
CA LEU A 103 -16.17 9.25 -26.58
C LEU A 103 -17.65 9.65 -26.67
N VAL A 104 -18.31 9.81 -25.53
CA VAL A 104 -19.71 10.26 -25.47
C VAL A 104 -19.84 11.65 -26.08
N LYS A 105 -18.96 12.58 -25.70
CA LYS A 105 -18.94 13.94 -26.24
C LYS A 105 -18.69 13.97 -27.74
N GLU A 106 -17.75 13.17 -28.23
CA GLU A 106 -17.48 13.06 -29.67
C GLU A 106 -18.71 12.52 -30.42
N PHE A 107 -19.39 11.52 -29.87
CA PHE A 107 -20.62 10.99 -30.45
C PHE A 107 -21.74 12.04 -30.50
N GLU A 108 -21.92 12.82 -29.44
CA GLU A 108 -22.87 13.94 -29.39
C GLU A 108 -22.54 15.04 -30.41
N GLU A 109 -21.26 15.41 -30.54
CA GLU A 109 -20.79 16.39 -31.52
C GLU A 109 -21.02 15.91 -32.96
N ILE A 110 -20.81 14.62 -33.24
CA ILE A 110 -21.10 14.01 -34.53
C ILE A 110 -22.61 14.05 -34.81
N ASN A 111 -23.44 13.69 -33.83
CA ASN A 111 -24.90 13.74 -33.95
C ASN A 111 -25.43 15.16 -34.20
N ALA A 112 -24.85 16.16 -33.53
CA ALA A 112 -25.21 17.56 -33.75
C ALA A 112 -24.86 18.01 -35.18
N LYS A 113 -23.71 17.59 -35.72
CA LYS A 113 -23.30 17.92 -37.10
C LYS A 113 -24.26 17.37 -38.14
N PHE A 114 -24.88 16.20 -37.94
CA PHE A 114 -25.88 15.67 -38.87
C PHE A 114 -27.11 16.57 -39.06
N ALA A 115 -27.37 17.51 -38.13
CA ALA A 115 -28.44 18.49 -38.27
C ALA A 115 -28.05 19.71 -39.12
N GLU A 116 -26.78 19.87 -39.49
CA GLU A 116 -26.26 20.99 -40.27
C GLU A 116 -26.16 20.61 -41.77
N PRO A 117 -26.37 21.56 -42.70
CA PRO A 117 -26.13 21.33 -44.12
C PRO A 117 -24.65 21.02 -44.37
N MET A 118 -24.36 19.92 -45.07
CA MET A 118 -22.99 19.51 -45.42
C MET A 118 -22.94 18.86 -46.80
N GLU A 119 -21.75 18.80 -47.39
CA GLU A 119 -21.54 18.15 -48.69
C GLU A 119 -21.63 16.62 -48.56
N PRO A 120 -22.00 15.89 -49.63
CA PRO A 120 -22.12 14.42 -49.60
C PRO A 120 -20.85 13.71 -49.13
N GLU A 121 -19.67 14.19 -49.52
CA GLU A 121 -18.39 13.61 -49.09
C GLU A 121 -18.09 13.82 -47.60
N GLU A 122 -18.60 14.90 -47.00
CA GLU A 122 -18.47 15.17 -45.57
C GLU A 122 -19.42 14.30 -44.77
N MET A 123 -20.64 14.09 -45.28
CA MET A 123 -21.63 13.16 -44.73
C MET A 123 -21.07 11.73 -44.66
N ASP A 124 -20.48 11.22 -45.76
CA ASP A 124 -19.93 9.87 -45.80
C ASP A 124 -18.82 9.67 -44.75
N LYS A 125 -17.91 10.65 -44.62
CA LYS A 125 -16.85 10.62 -43.60
C LYS A 125 -17.41 10.67 -42.18
N LEU A 126 -18.47 11.45 -41.97
CA LEU A 126 -19.10 11.60 -40.65
C LEU A 126 -19.80 10.31 -40.22
N ILE A 127 -20.47 9.61 -41.15
CA ILE A 127 -21.07 8.29 -40.92
C ILE A 127 -20.00 7.26 -40.57
N GLU A 128 -18.89 7.23 -41.32
CA GLU A 128 -17.78 6.31 -41.03
C GLU A 128 -17.21 6.58 -39.62
N ARG A 129 -17.00 7.85 -39.27
CA ARG A 129 -16.51 8.23 -37.93
C ARG A 129 -17.51 7.88 -36.83
N GLN A 130 -18.80 8.12 -37.05
CA GLN A 130 -19.85 7.75 -36.10
C GLN A 130 -19.84 6.25 -35.83
N GLY A 131 -19.71 5.42 -36.86
CA GLY A 131 -19.62 3.97 -36.73
C GLY A 131 -18.42 3.53 -35.88
N GLN A 132 -17.24 4.11 -36.12
CA GLN A 132 -16.04 3.83 -35.32
C GLN A 132 -16.22 4.23 -33.84
N VAL A 133 -16.81 5.41 -33.58
CA VAL A 133 -17.06 5.89 -32.21
C VAL A 133 -18.08 5.00 -31.51
N GLN A 134 -19.14 4.60 -32.21
CA GLN A 134 -20.16 3.70 -31.68
C GLN A 134 -19.58 2.32 -31.29
N GLU A 135 -18.77 1.72 -32.16
CA GLU A 135 -18.07 0.46 -31.85
C GLU A 135 -17.17 0.59 -30.62
N LEU A 136 -16.46 1.72 -30.47
CA LEU A 136 -15.64 2.01 -29.29
C LEU A 136 -16.48 2.21 -28.03
N MET A 137 -17.62 2.88 -28.14
CA MET A 137 -18.56 3.08 -27.03
C MET A 137 -19.15 1.75 -26.55
N ASP A 138 -19.55 0.86 -27.47
CA ASP A 138 -20.03 -0.49 -27.17
C ASP A 138 -18.97 -1.32 -26.47
N ALA A 139 -17.75 -1.35 -27.03
CA ALA A 139 -16.65 -2.14 -26.49
C ALA A 139 -16.21 -1.71 -25.08
N LYS A 140 -16.35 -0.41 -24.77
CA LYS A 140 -15.96 0.17 -23.47
C LYS A 140 -17.12 0.38 -22.51
N GLY A 141 -18.35 0.08 -22.93
CA GLY A 141 -19.57 0.28 -22.13
C GLY A 141 -19.77 1.75 -21.74
N ALA A 142 -19.56 2.67 -22.69
CA ALA A 142 -19.69 4.11 -22.49
C ALA A 142 -21.15 4.57 -22.37
N TRP A 143 -22.11 3.79 -22.88
CA TRP A 143 -23.55 4.07 -22.75
C TRP A 143 -24.02 4.14 -21.30
N ASP A 144 -23.41 3.34 -20.42
CA ASP A 144 -23.75 3.30 -19.00
C ASP A 144 -22.92 4.29 -18.17
N LEU A 145 -22.17 5.20 -18.81
CA LEU A 145 -21.24 6.10 -18.12
C LEU A 145 -21.97 6.91 -17.04
N ASP A 146 -23.09 7.54 -17.37
CA ASP A 146 -23.82 8.39 -16.41
C ASP A 146 -24.27 7.62 -15.17
N SER A 147 -24.86 6.44 -15.37
CA SER A 147 -25.28 5.57 -14.27
C SER A 147 -24.10 5.08 -13.44
N LYS A 148 -22.96 4.74 -14.06
CA LYS A 148 -21.74 4.34 -13.32
C LYS A 148 -21.20 5.47 -12.46
N LEU A 149 -21.18 6.70 -13.00
CA LEU A 149 -20.73 7.88 -12.27
C LEU A 149 -21.67 8.19 -11.08
N GLU A 150 -22.99 8.14 -11.29
CA GLU A 150 -23.98 8.33 -10.23
C GLU A 150 -23.86 7.27 -9.13
N MET A 151 -23.79 5.99 -9.50
CA MET A 151 -23.62 4.90 -8.54
C MET A 151 -22.35 5.05 -7.69
N ALA A 152 -21.25 5.49 -8.30
CA ALA A 152 -20.00 5.72 -7.57
C ALA A 152 -20.09 6.94 -6.64
N MET A 153 -20.72 8.02 -7.11
CA MET A 153 -20.95 9.23 -6.31
C MET A 153 -21.84 8.93 -5.09
N ASP A 154 -22.93 8.20 -5.29
CA ASP A 154 -23.88 7.82 -4.24
C ASP A 154 -23.23 6.90 -3.21
N ALA A 155 -22.47 5.90 -3.67
CA ALA A 155 -21.80 4.95 -2.79
C ALA A 155 -20.75 5.60 -1.86
N LEU A 156 -20.11 6.68 -2.33
CA LEU A 156 -19.18 7.48 -1.54
C LEU A 156 -19.83 8.71 -0.91
N ARG A 157 -21.17 8.85 -1.01
CA ARG A 157 -21.94 9.98 -0.50
C ARG A 157 -21.31 11.33 -0.88
N CYS A 158 -21.01 11.46 -2.17
CA CYS A 158 -20.54 12.71 -2.73
C CYS A 158 -21.67 13.76 -2.70
N PRO A 159 -21.34 15.06 -2.62
CA PRO A 159 -22.34 16.11 -2.81
C PRO A 159 -22.99 16.04 -4.20
N PRO A 160 -24.12 16.75 -4.40
CA PRO A 160 -24.77 16.85 -5.71
C PRO A 160 -23.80 17.29 -6.81
N GLY A 161 -23.95 16.72 -8.01
CA GLY A 161 -22.99 16.89 -9.10
C GLY A 161 -22.83 18.33 -9.58
N ASP A 162 -23.89 19.13 -9.51
CA ASP A 162 -23.93 20.56 -9.87
C ASP A 162 -23.27 21.48 -8.83
N THR A 163 -22.95 20.94 -7.65
CA THR A 163 -22.35 21.73 -6.57
C THR A 163 -20.90 22.11 -6.92
N PRO A 164 -20.51 23.39 -6.83
CA PRO A 164 -19.12 23.79 -7.01
C PRO A 164 -18.18 23.20 -5.96
N VAL A 165 -17.00 22.72 -6.35
CA VAL A 165 -16.03 22.16 -5.41
C VAL A 165 -15.47 23.22 -4.45
N SER A 166 -15.56 24.49 -4.81
CA SER A 166 -15.13 25.60 -3.96
C SER A 166 -15.95 25.75 -2.67
N VAL A 167 -17.20 25.26 -2.62
CA VAL A 167 -18.12 25.45 -1.48
C VAL A 167 -18.27 24.24 -0.55
N ILE A 168 -17.75 23.07 -0.96
CA ILE A 168 -17.86 21.83 -0.17
C ILE A 168 -16.74 21.71 0.88
N SER A 169 -17.01 20.98 1.96
CA SER A 169 -16.07 20.74 3.06
C SER A 169 -14.86 19.91 2.63
N GLY A 170 -13.75 19.99 3.37
CA GLY A 170 -12.55 19.19 3.08
C GLY A 170 -12.80 17.67 3.09
N GLY A 171 -13.71 17.19 3.94
CA GLY A 171 -14.14 15.79 3.95
C GLY A 171 -14.88 15.42 2.67
N GLU A 172 -15.79 16.27 2.19
CA GLU A 172 -16.49 16.07 0.91
C GLU A 172 -15.52 16.10 -0.28
N LYS A 173 -14.57 17.05 -0.32
CA LYS A 173 -13.51 17.09 -1.34
C LYS A 173 -12.74 15.78 -1.41
N ARG A 174 -12.42 15.20 -0.25
CA ARG A 174 -11.72 13.92 -0.16
C ARG A 174 -12.57 12.76 -0.72
N ARG A 175 -13.88 12.74 -0.47
CA ARG A 175 -14.78 11.71 -1.03
C ARG A 175 -14.91 11.85 -2.55
N VAL A 176 -15.03 13.08 -3.06
CA VAL A 176 -15.05 13.37 -4.51
C VAL A 176 -13.74 12.96 -5.17
N ALA A 177 -12.60 13.30 -4.57
CA ALA A 177 -11.29 12.91 -5.08
C ALA A 177 -11.06 11.39 -5.05
N LEU A 178 -11.54 10.71 -4.00
CA LEU A 178 -11.53 9.26 -3.94
C LEU A 178 -12.42 8.66 -5.04
N CYS A 179 -13.64 9.19 -5.26
CA CYS A 179 -14.53 8.75 -6.33
C CYS A 179 -13.87 8.86 -7.70
N ARG A 180 -13.30 10.03 -8.02
CA ARG A 180 -12.52 10.26 -9.24
C ARG A 180 -11.40 9.23 -9.38
N LEU A 181 -10.63 9.00 -8.32
CA LEU A 181 -9.50 8.07 -8.34
C LEU A 181 -9.90 6.62 -8.59
N LEU A 182 -11.01 6.16 -8.00
CA LEU A 182 -11.51 4.80 -8.21
C LEU A 182 -12.03 4.60 -9.64
N LEU A 183 -12.62 5.63 -10.24
CA LEU A 183 -13.09 5.60 -11.63
C LEU A 183 -11.94 5.53 -12.65
N GLN A 184 -10.77 6.10 -12.32
CA GLN A 184 -9.56 6.00 -13.16
C GLN A 184 -9.07 4.56 -13.32
N ASN A 185 -9.44 3.67 -12.40
CA ASN A 185 -9.06 2.26 -12.39
C ASN A 185 -7.56 2.01 -12.66
N PRO A 186 -6.65 2.64 -11.88
CA PRO A 186 -5.21 2.51 -12.08
C PRO A 186 -4.72 1.10 -11.74
N ASP A 187 -3.49 0.73 -12.09
CA ASP A 187 -2.96 -0.59 -11.73
C ASP A 187 -2.49 -0.69 -10.27
N ILE A 188 -2.06 0.43 -9.70
CA ILE A 188 -1.61 0.57 -8.32
C ILE A 188 -2.41 1.70 -7.65
N LEU A 189 -3.18 1.37 -6.62
CA LEU A 189 -3.88 2.33 -5.75
C LEU A 189 -3.07 2.60 -4.49
N LEU A 190 -2.74 3.87 -4.25
CA LEU A 190 -2.07 4.35 -3.05
C LEU A 190 -3.04 5.21 -2.23
N LEU A 191 -3.42 4.71 -1.05
CA LEU A 191 -4.45 5.31 -0.21
C LEU A 191 -3.88 5.66 1.17
N ASP A 192 -3.91 6.94 1.56
CA ASP A 192 -3.47 7.38 2.89
C ASP A 192 -4.70 7.68 3.77
N GLU A 193 -5.02 6.81 4.72
CA GLU A 193 -6.20 6.83 5.61
C GLU A 193 -7.56 6.90 4.88
N PRO A 194 -7.87 6.00 3.93
CA PRO A 194 -9.03 6.14 3.05
C PRO A 194 -10.39 6.08 3.76
N THR A 195 -10.47 5.51 4.96
CA THR A 195 -11.71 5.41 5.75
C THR A 195 -12.04 6.70 6.52
N ASN A 196 -11.12 7.67 6.58
CA ASN A 196 -11.39 8.94 7.25
C ASN A 196 -12.49 9.73 6.54
N HIS A 197 -13.39 10.30 7.33
CA HIS A 197 -14.55 11.09 6.86
C HIS A 197 -15.58 10.28 6.05
N LEU A 198 -15.52 8.95 6.08
CA LEU A 198 -16.54 8.04 5.59
C LEU A 198 -17.40 7.54 6.75
N ASP A 199 -18.66 7.25 6.45
CA ASP A 199 -19.55 6.58 7.38
C ASP A 199 -19.48 5.05 7.18
N ALA A 200 -20.14 4.29 8.05
CA ALA A 200 -20.02 2.83 8.07
C ALA A 200 -20.45 2.16 6.75
N GLU A 201 -21.47 2.69 6.08
CA GLU A 201 -21.95 2.16 4.80
C GLU A 201 -20.93 2.41 3.68
N SER A 202 -20.41 3.64 3.57
CA SER A 202 -19.38 3.99 2.58
C SER A 202 -18.08 3.21 2.80
N VAL A 203 -17.69 2.96 4.06
CA VAL A 203 -16.53 2.11 4.40
C VAL A 203 -16.76 0.69 3.93
N ALA A 204 -17.93 0.09 4.21
CA ALA A 204 -18.24 -1.26 3.79
C ALA A 204 -18.27 -1.40 2.25
N TRP A 205 -18.77 -0.39 1.54
CA TRP A 205 -18.70 -0.35 0.09
C TRP A 205 -17.25 -0.29 -0.41
N LEU A 206 -16.43 0.60 0.17
CA LEU A 206 -15.03 0.74 -0.19
C LEU A 206 -14.23 -0.55 0.05
N GLU A 207 -14.48 -1.24 1.16
CA GLU A 207 -13.86 -2.54 1.45
C GLU A 207 -14.18 -3.56 0.36
N ARG A 208 -15.46 -3.70 -0.02
CA ARG A 208 -15.89 -4.61 -1.09
C ARG A 208 -15.29 -4.24 -2.44
N TYR A 209 -15.19 -2.94 -2.74
CA TYR A 209 -14.56 -2.45 -3.96
C TYR A 209 -13.08 -2.85 -3.99
N LEU A 210 -12.32 -2.55 -2.93
CA LEU A 210 -10.87 -2.80 -2.88
C LEU A 210 -10.51 -4.28 -2.82
N GLN A 211 -11.38 -5.13 -2.25
CA GLN A 211 -11.25 -6.59 -2.29
C GLN A 211 -11.32 -7.11 -3.74
N ASN A 212 -12.29 -6.61 -4.53
CA ASN A 212 -12.52 -7.06 -5.91
C ASN A 212 -11.66 -6.30 -6.94
N PHE A 213 -10.98 -5.24 -6.52
CA PHE A 213 -10.12 -4.46 -7.40
C PHE A 213 -9.03 -5.36 -8.03
N PRO A 214 -8.84 -5.37 -9.36
CA PRO A 214 -7.90 -6.29 -10.00
C PRO A 214 -6.43 -5.93 -9.75
N GLY A 215 -6.15 -4.64 -9.52
CA GLY A 215 -4.81 -4.12 -9.29
C GLY A 215 -4.31 -4.25 -7.84
N THR A 216 -3.13 -3.68 -7.63
CA THR A 216 -2.46 -3.65 -6.33
C THR A 216 -2.99 -2.50 -5.50
N VAL A 217 -3.27 -2.74 -4.22
CA VAL A 217 -3.73 -1.72 -3.27
C VAL A 217 -2.71 -1.60 -2.16
N ILE A 218 -2.23 -0.39 -1.90
CA ILE A 218 -1.35 -0.05 -0.78
C ILE A 218 -2.07 1.01 0.05
N ALA A 219 -2.64 0.58 1.18
CA ALA A 219 -3.42 1.44 2.05
C ALA A 219 -2.71 1.64 3.39
N VAL A 220 -2.49 2.89 3.77
CA VAL A 220 -2.18 3.27 5.15
C VAL A 220 -3.50 3.45 5.86
N THR A 221 -3.73 2.72 6.95
CA THR A 221 -4.93 2.94 7.75
C THR A 221 -4.69 2.51 9.19
N HIS A 222 -5.41 3.14 10.11
CA HIS A 222 -5.54 2.70 11.49
C HIS A 222 -6.77 1.81 11.73
N ASP A 223 -7.63 1.60 10.73
CA ASP A 223 -8.82 0.77 10.81
C ASP A 223 -8.46 -0.73 10.75
N ARG A 224 -8.72 -1.43 11.85
CA ARG A 224 -8.40 -2.85 12.00
C ARG A 224 -9.33 -3.74 11.18
N TYR A 225 -10.60 -3.37 11.05
CA TYR A 225 -11.57 -4.16 10.30
C TYR A 225 -11.27 -4.09 8.80
N PHE A 226 -10.95 -2.89 8.32
CA PHE A 226 -10.51 -2.69 6.93
C PHE A 226 -9.29 -3.55 6.60
N LEU A 227 -8.28 -3.56 7.47
CA LEU A 227 -7.07 -4.36 7.25
C LEU A 227 -7.35 -5.87 7.31
N ASP A 228 -8.27 -6.31 8.17
CA ASP A 228 -8.62 -7.72 8.24
C ASP A 228 -9.40 -8.21 7.03
N ASN A 229 -10.25 -7.36 6.47
CA ASN A 229 -11.10 -7.71 5.33
C ASN A 229 -10.37 -7.56 3.99
N VAL A 230 -9.53 -6.53 3.83
CA VAL A 230 -8.93 -6.19 2.53
C VAL A 230 -7.49 -6.69 2.40
N ALA A 231 -6.68 -6.61 3.48
CA ALA A 231 -5.25 -6.83 3.36
C ALA A 231 -4.87 -8.32 3.37
N GLY A 232 -4.16 -8.75 2.32
CA GLY A 232 -3.48 -10.05 2.28
C GLY A 232 -2.03 -9.99 2.77
N TRP A 233 -1.49 -8.77 2.90
CA TRP A 233 -0.14 -8.49 3.35
C TRP A 233 -0.15 -7.28 4.28
N ILE A 234 0.71 -7.32 5.30
CA ILE A 234 0.97 -6.19 6.19
C ILE A 234 2.42 -5.75 6.00
N LEU A 235 2.63 -4.46 5.78
CA LEU A 235 3.94 -3.82 5.79
C LEU A 235 4.07 -2.98 7.06
N GLU A 236 4.82 -3.48 8.03
CA GLU A 236 5.12 -2.75 9.25
C GLU A 236 6.35 -1.85 9.04
N LEU A 237 6.16 -0.55 9.24
CA LEU A 237 7.25 0.42 9.36
C LEU A 237 7.63 0.60 10.83
N ASP A 238 8.76 0.02 11.22
CA ASP A 238 9.36 0.19 12.54
C ASP A 238 10.79 0.74 12.42
N ARG A 239 11.06 1.86 13.11
CA ARG A 239 12.38 2.54 13.12
C ARG A 239 12.96 2.76 11.71
N GLY A 240 12.08 3.11 10.77
CA GLY A 240 12.43 3.39 9.38
C GLY A 240 12.68 2.16 8.50
N ARG A 241 12.53 0.94 9.03
CA ARG A 241 12.64 -0.31 8.25
C ARG A 241 11.25 -0.85 7.92
N GLY A 242 11.11 -1.41 6.72
CA GLY A 242 9.91 -2.09 6.27
C GLY A 242 10.00 -3.59 6.51
N ILE A 243 9.09 -4.12 7.33
CA ILE A 243 9.01 -5.55 7.67
C ILE A 243 7.72 -6.09 7.04
N PRO A 244 7.81 -6.80 5.90
CA PRO A 244 6.64 -7.40 5.27
C PRO A 244 6.19 -8.66 6.02
N TRP A 245 4.89 -8.85 6.12
CA TRP A 245 4.22 -10.00 6.70
C TRP A 245 3.11 -10.46 5.75
N LYS A 246 3.04 -11.77 5.49
CA LYS A 246 1.95 -12.36 4.69
C LYS A 246 0.83 -12.79 5.62
N GLY A 247 -0.33 -12.18 5.47
CA GLY A 247 -1.48 -12.37 6.33
C GLY A 247 -2.21 -11.05 6.61
N ASN A 248 -3.36 -11.17 7.26
CA ASN A 248 -4.20 -10.04 7.65
C ASN A 248 -3.74 -9.42 8.99
N TYR A 249 -4.45 -8.40 9.47
CA TYR A 249 -4.10 -7.67 10.70
C TYR A 249 -4.12 -8.57 11.95
N SER A 250 -5.13 -9.41 12.12
CA SER A 250 -5.26 -10.34 13.24
C SER A 250 -4.08 -11.31 13.31
N SER A 251 -3.70 -11.90 12.18
CA SER A 251 -2.54 -12.82 12.12
C SER A 251 -1.22 -12.13 12.48
N TRP A 252 -1.05 -10.87 12.07
CA TRP A 252 0.11 -10.04 12.40
C TRP A 252 0.14 -9.69 13.89
N LEU A 253 -1.01 -9.34 14.48
CA LEU A 253 -1.11 -8.98 15.90
C LEU A 253 -0.71 -10.15 16.79
N GLU A 254 -1.22 -11.36 16.52
CA GLU A 254 -0.84 -12.56 17.27
C GLU A 254 0.66 -12.84 17.23
N GLN A 255 1.27 -12.69 16.05
CA GLN A 255 2.71 -12.86 15.88
C GLN A 255 3.48 -11.83 16.70
N LYS A 256 3.05 -10.56 16.68
CA LYS A 256 3.67 -9.46 17.41
C LYS A 256 3.58 -9.66 18.91
N GLU A 257 2.45 -10.14 19.42
CA GLU A 257 2.28 -10.52 20.82
C GLU A 257 3.23 -11.65 21.20
N LYS A 258 3.28 -12.73 20.43
CA LYS A 258 4.24 -13.86 20.64
C LYS A 258 5.70 -13.38 20.62
N ALA A 259 6.04 -12.45 19.74
CA ALA A 259 7.39 -11.87 19.64
C ALA A 259 7.72 -10.95 20.83
N SER A 260 6.75 -10.17 21.31
CA SER A 260 6.90 -9.32 22.49
C SER A 260 7.14 -10.16 23.74
N LEU A 261 6.33 -11.20 23.97
CA LEU A 261 6.47 -12.13 25.10
C LEU A 261 7.83 -12.87 25.11
N ARG A 262 8.37 -13.18 23.93
CA ARG A 262 9.72 -13.75 23.79
C ARG A 262 10.83 -12.75 24.13
N LYS A 263 10.63 -11.44 23.89
CA LYS A 263 11.58 -10.38 24.26
C LYS A 263 11.49 -10.01 25.75
N THR A 264 10.32 -10.13 26.37
CA THR A 264 10.12 -9.84 27.81
C THR A 264 10.48 -11.02 28.72
N ARG A 265 10.62 -12.24 28.20
CA ARG A 265 11.24 -13.33 28.96
C ARG A 265 12.70 -12.94 29.25
N PRO A 266 13.11 -12.80 30.52
CA PRO A 266 14.51 -12.59 30.83
C PRO A 266 15.28 -13.77 30.22
N ARG A 267 16.40 -13.49 29.54
CA ARG A 267 17.39 -14.53 29.28
C ARG A 267 17.73 -15.06 30.66
N THR A 268 17.18 -16.21 31.04
CA THR A 268 17.70 -16.97 32.18
C THR A 268 19.17 -17.08 31.88
N SER A 269 19.97 -16.40 32.71
CA SER A 269 21.41 -16.52 32.72
C SER A 269 21.71 -17.99 32.56
N ALA A 270 22.42 -18.33 31.49
CA ALA A 270 23.06 -19.61 31.39
C ALA A 270 23.83 -19.78 32.71
N ALA A 271 23.29 -20.60 33.60
CA ALA A 271 24.03 -21.12 34.71
C ALA A 271 25.22 -21.81 34.06
N ARG A 272 26.41 -21.22 34.21
CA ARG A 272 27.65 -21.95 33.97
C ARG A 272 27.51 -23.25 34.75
N PRO A 273 27.54 -24.44 34.12
CA PRO A 273 27.87 -25.62 34.86
C PRO A 273 29.34 -25.43 35.24
N SER A 274 29.59 -25.09 36.49
CA SER A 274 30.92 -25.25 37.10
C SER A 274 31.40 -26.67 36.80
N ALA A 275 32.67 -26.75 36.44
CA ALA A 275 33.38 -27.98 36.12
C ALA A 275 32.98 -29.13 37.05
N VAL A 276 32.31 -30.14 36.49
CA VAL A 276 32.21 -31.46 37.12
C VAL A 276 33.51 -32.18 36.77
N SER A 277 34.49 -32.05 37.66
CA SER A 277 35.67 -32.91 37.68
C SER A 277 35.21 -34.34 37.96
N TRP A 278 35.40 -35.21 36.99
CA TRP A 278 35.49 -36.65 37.23
C TRP A 278 36.69 -36.92 38.14
N ASN A 279 36.46 -37.52 39.30
CA ASN A 279 37.38 -38.54 39.82
C ASN A 279 36.63 -39.43 40.79
N GLY A 280 36.69 -40.73 40.50
CA GLY A 280 35.99 -41.76 41.24
C GLY A 280 36.68 -42.13 42.54
N SER A 281 35.95 -42.95 43.29
CA SER A 281 36.43 -44.01 44.17
C SER A 281 37.26 -43.64 45.41
N ALA A 282 36.60 -43.87 46.56
CA ALA A 282 37.08 -44.68 47.71
C ALA A 282 37.27 -43.98 49.08
N CYS A 283 36.37 -44.36 49.99
CA CYS A 283 36.51 -44.73 51.41
C CYS A 283 37.03 -43.75 52.52
N PRO A 284 36.59 -43.98 53.79
CA PRO A 284 36.49 -42.97 54.86
C PRO A 284 37.70 -42.97 55.84
N PRO A 285 37.78 -42.04 56.83
CA PRO A 285 39.03 -41.66 57.46
C PRO A 285 39.38 -42.55 58.66
N ARG A 286 40.68 -42.80 58.86
CA ARG A 286 41.25 -43.18 60.16
C ARG A 286 42.78 -43.04 60.17
N GLY A 287 43.31 -42.44 61.23
CA GLY A 287 44.59 -42.85 61.83
C GLY A 287 45.85 -42.01 61.55
N VAL A 288 46.14 -41.08 62.46
CA VAL A 288 47.43 -40.89 63.19
C VAL A 288 48.77 -41.03 62.44
N MET A 289 49.54 -39.93 62.44
CA MET A 289 50.98 -39.75 62.13
C MET A 289 51.92 -40.77 62.84
N PRO A 290 53.12 -41.14 62.29
CA PRO A 290 54.30 -40.29 62.49
C PRO A 290 55.43 -40.30 61.42
N ARG A 291 56.08 -39.12 61.34
CA ARG A 291 57.50 -38.77 61.11
C ARG A 291 58.47 -39.66 60.28
N ALA A 292 59.22 -38.91 59.45
CA ALA A 292 60.66 -38.95 59.16
C ALA A 292 61.16 -39.88 58.02
N ARG A 293 61.79 -39.28 56.99
CA ARG A 293 63.25 -39.04 56.91
C ARG A 293 63.60 -38.24 55.64
N ARG A 294 64.52 -37.27 55.78
CA ARG A 294 65.34 -36.71 54.70
C ARG A 294 66.24 -37.82 54.14
N VAL A 295 66.57 -37.82 52.83
CA VAL A 295 67.94 -37.65 52.31
C VAL A 295 67.91 -37.31 50.80
N SER A 296 68.73 -36.31 50.41
CA SER A 296 69.53 -36.14 49.18
C SER A 296 68.94 -36.29 47.76
N THR A 297 68.89 -35.16 47.06
CA THR A 297 69.61 -34.81 45.79
C THR A 297 70.51 -35.87 45.10
N PRO A 298 70.97 -35.65 43.85
CA PRO A 298 70.40 -34.88 42.72
C PRO A 298 70.61 -35.53 41.31
N MET A 299 70.16 -34.80 40.27
CA MET A 299 70.82 -34.62 38.96
C MET A 299 70.64 -35.67 37.82
N ARG A 300 70.04 -35.13 36.74
CA ARG A 300 70.55 -35.07 35.33
C ARG A 300 70.24 -36.27 34.40
N PRO A 301 70.36 -36.11 33.05
CA PRO A 301 69.31 -35.49 32.23
C PRO A 301 69.05 -36.25 30.91
N CYS A 302 67.94 -35.96 30.25
CA CYS A 302 67.72 -35.83 28.80
C CYS A 302 66.21 -35.88 28.56
#